data_AF-A0A9P0TMB3-F1
#
_entry.id   AF-A0A9P0TMB3-F1
#
_cell.length_a   1.000
_cell.length_b   1.000
_cell.length_c   1.000
_cell.angle_alpha   90.00
_cell.angle_beta   90.00
_cell.angle_gamma   90.00
#
_symmetry.space_group_name_H-M   'P 1'
#
loop_
_entity.id
_entity.type
_entity.pdbx_description
1 polymer ?
#
loop_
_entity_poly.entity_id
_entity_poly.type
_entity_poly.pdbx_seq_one_letter_code
_entity_poly.pdbx_strand_id
1 'polypeptide(L)'
;MDLNKLPNDKKLELCRNYFKVGCVFLPFVWAVNAVWFFNDAFKKPPFDEQKEIKKYVVFSAIGAIIWIIVLSVWVAAFQLNRVAWGSVGDSLSFILPLGRA
;
A
#
# COMPACT_ATOMS: atom_id res chain seq x y z
N MET A 1 6.86 -7.32 -16.25
CA MET A 1 5.71 -7.65 -17.13
C MET A 1 5.44 -6.42 -17.98
N ASP A 2 5.45 -6.53 -19.30
CA ASP A 2 5.14 -5.39 -20.18
C ASP A 2 3.63 -5.12 -20.20
N LEU A 3 3.19 -4.09 -19.47
CA LEU A 3 1.78 -3.65 -19.48
C LEU A 3 1.32 -3.20 -20.88
N ASN A 4 2.24 -2.80 -21.75
CA ASN A 4 1.92 -2.36 -23.10
C ASN A 4 1.44 -3.49 -24.01
N LYS A 5 1.74 -4.75 -23.70
CA LYS A 5 1.32 -5.92 -24.49
C LYS A 5 -0.01 -6.52 -24.04
N LEU A 6 -0.58 -6.04 -22.92
CA LEU A 6 -1.84 -6.56 -22.39
C LEU A 6 -3.06 -5.85 -22.98
N PRO A 7 -4.13 -6.59 -23.33
CA PRO A 7 -5.42 -6.00 -23.68
C PRO A 7 -5.97 -5.17 -22.50
N ASN A 8 -6.78 -4.14 -22.81
CA ASN A 8 -7.26 -3.20 -21.80
C ASN A 8 -8.14 -3.90 -20.73
N ASP A 9 -9.00 -4.86 -21.10
CA ASP A 9 -9.78 -5.66 -20.16
C ASP A 9 -8.90 -6.36 -19.10
N LYS A 10 -7.77 -6.93 -19.54
CA LYS A 10 -6.86 -7.64 -18.66
C LYS A 10 -6.11 -6.71 -17.73
N LYS A 11 -5.86 -5.46 -18.13
CA LYS A 11 -5.31 -4.43 -17.23
C LYS A 11 -6.28 -4.08 -16.12
N LEU A 12 -7.57 -3.94 -16.45
CA LEU A 12 -8.61 -3.66 -15.46
C LEU A 12 -8.77 -4.81 -14.46
N GLU A 13 -8.79 -6.05 -14.96
CA GLU A 13 -8.85 -7.26 -14.12
C GLU A 13 -7.63 -7.35 -13.17
N LEU A 14 -6.43 -7.06 -13.69
CA LEU A 14 -5.20 -7.03 -12.91
C LEU A 14 -5.25 -5.94 -11.83
N CYS A 15 -5.65 -4.71 -12.18
CA CYS A 15 -5.77 -3.60 -11.23
C CYS A 15 -6.76 -3.91 -10.10
N ARG A 16 -7.90 -4.53 -10.44
CA ARG A 16 -8.92 -4.96 -9.47
C ARG A 16 -8.39 -6.06 -8.55
N ASN A 17 -7.65 -7.02 -9.08
CA ASN A 17 -7.04 -8.08 -8.27
C ASN A 17 -5.97 -7.53 -7.34
N TYR A 18 -5.09 -6.64 -7.81
CA TYR A 18 -4.10 -5.98 -6.97
C TYR A 18 -4.77 -5.14 -5.87
N PHE A 19 -5.87 -4.46 -6.18
CA PHE A 19 -6.65 -3.74 -5.17
C PHE A 19 -7.22 -4.68 -4.10
N LYS A 20 -7.82 -5.82 -4.50
CA LYS A 20 -8.33 -6.84 -3.56
C LYS A 20 -7.23 -7.46 -2.71
N VAL A 21 -6.07 -7.77 -3.30
CA VAL A 21 -4.92 -8.31 -2.56
C VAL A 21 -4.40 -7.28 -1.56
N GLY A 22 -4.38 -6.00 -1.92
CA GLY A 22 -3.99 -4.94 -0.99
C GLY A 22 -4.93 -4.80 0.22
N CYS A 23 -6.22 -5.18 0.10
CA CYS A 23 -7.13 -5.26 1.25
C CYS A 23 -6.71 -6.30 2.30
N VAL A 24 -5.82 -7.24 1.98
CA VAL A 24 -5.32 -8.27 2.91
C VAL A 24 -4.12 -7.75 3.72
N PHE A 25 -4.18 -6.49 4.16
CA PHE A 25 -3.11 -5.83 4.93
C PHE A 25 -1.77 -5.66 4.20
N LEU A 26 -1.77 -5.57 2.86
CA LEU A 26 -0.56 -5.32 2.06
C LEU A 26 -0.57 -3.92 1.45
N PRO A 27 -0.21 -2.86 2.21
CA PRO A 27 -0.19 -1.49 1.69
C PRO A 27 0.83 -1.28 0.58
N PHE A 28 1.91 -2.06 0.57
CA PHE A 28 2.92 -2.03 -0.49
C PHE A 28 2.32 -2.42 -1.85
N VAL A 29 1.38 -3.38 -1.88
CA VAL A 29 0.71 -3.81 -3.11
C VAL A 29 -0.15 -2.68 -3.68
N TRP A 30 -0.85 -1.91 -2.83
CA TRP A 30 -1.60 -0.73 -3.24
C TRP A 30 -0.69 0.37 -3.81
N ALA A 31 0.48 0.61 -3.19
CA ALA A 31 1.46 1.57 -3.71
C ALA A 31 2.00 1.15 -5.09
N VAL A 32 2.38 -0.12 -5.26
CA VAL A 32 2.83 -0.66 -6.55
C VAL A 32 1.71 -0.57 -7.60
N ASN A 33 0.48 -0.95 -7.25
CA ASN A 33 -0.67 -0.83 -8.14
C ASN A 33 -0.87 0.62 -8.60
N ALA A 34 -0.80 1.58 -7.67
CA ALA A 34 -0.95 2.98 -7.99
C ALA A 34 0.15 3.47 -8.94
N VAL A 35 1.44 3.23 -8.64
CA VAL A 35 2.56 3.71 -9.46
C VAL A 35 2.57 3.05 -10.85
N TRP A 36 2.27 1.75 -10.93
CA TRP A 36 2.36 0.99 -12.17
C TRP A 36 1.23 1.36 -13.15
N PHE A 37 0.00 1.48 -12.64
CA PHE A 37 -1.15 1.90 -13.44
C PHE A 37 -1.28 3.42 -13.59
N PHE A 38 -0.52 4.24 -12.85
CA PHE A 38 -0.50 5.71 -13.04
C PHE A 38 -0.11 6.10 -14.47
N ASN A 39 0.88 5.42 -15.05
CA ASN A 39 1.28 5.68 -16.43
C ASN A 39 0.17 5.33 -17.43
N ASP A 40 -0.50 4.17 -17.30
CA ASP A 40 -1.63 3.80 -18.15
C ASP A 40 -2.87 4.70 -17.92
N ALA A 41 -3.08 5.18 -16.69
CA ALA A 41 -4.22 6.01 -16.33
C ALA A 41 -4.07 7.49 -16.74
N PHE A 42 -2.86 8.06 -16.75
CA PHE A 42 -2.64 9.49 -16.99
C PHE A 42 -1.83 9.83 -18.26
N LYS A 43 -0.99 8.92 -18.78
CA LYS A 43 -0.16 9.21 -19.97
C LYS A 43 -0.73 8.67 -21.28
N LYS A 44 -1.65 7.70 -21.25
CA LYS A 44 -2.22 7.12 -22.48
C LYS A 44 -3.46 7.88 -22.98
N PRO A 45 -3.68 7.91 -24.31
CA PRO A 45 -4.86 8.53 -24.90
C PRO A 45 -6.15 7.88 -24.39
N PRO A 46 -7.28 8.62 -24.40
CA PRO A 46 -8.52 8.21 -23.75
C PRO A 46 -9.06 6.87 -24.27
N PHE A 47 -9.32 5.93 -23.36
CA PHE A 47 -9.98 4.64 -23.63
C PHE A 47 -11.14 4.41 -22.65
N ASP A 48 -12.19 3.70 -23.07
CA ASP A 48 -13.44 3.54 -22.28
C ASP A 48 -13.21 3.03 -20.84
N GLU A 49 -12.30 2.07 -20.66
CA GLU A 49 -11.99 1.47 -19.35
C GLU A 49 -11.06 2.32 -18.47
N GLN A 50 -10.51 3.42 -18.99
CA GLN A 50 -9.55 4.27 -18.27
C GLN A 50 -10.17 4.93 -17.04
N LYS A 51 -11.46 5.28 -17.11
CA LYS A 51 -12.19 5.89 -15.98
C LYS A 51 -12.23 4.96 -14.77
N GLU A 52 -12.51 3.68 -15.00
CA GLU A 52 -12.56 2.67 -13.95
C GLU A 52 -11.16 2.43 -13.38
N ILE A 53 -10.13 2.26 -14.23
CA ILE A 53 -8.74 2.09 -13.78
C ILE A 53 -8.31 3.29 -12.92
N LYS A 54 -8.60 4.52 -13.35
CA LYS A 54 -8.26 5.73 -12.61
C LYS A 54 -8.91 5.75 -11.22
N LYS A 55 -10.18 5.32 -11.12
CA LYS A 55 -10.89 5.21 -9.85
C LYS A 55 -10.20 4.20 -8.92
N TYR A 56 -9.89 2.99 -9.40
CA TYR A 56 -9.19 1.98 -8.59
C TYR A 56 -7.77 2.39 -8.19
N VAL A 57 -7.05 3.10 -9.06
CA VAL A 57 -5.72 3.67 -8.76
C VAL A 57 -5.80 4.70 -7.64
N VAL A 58 -6.78 5.61 -7.69
CA VAL A 58 -6.99 6.64 -6.65
C VAL A 58 -7.38 5.98 -5.33
N PHE A 59 -8.31 5.02 -5.32
CA PHE A 59 -8.66 4.27 -4.11
C PHE A 59 -7.46 3.50 -3.53
N SER A 60 -6.64 2.88 -4.38
CA SER A 60 -5.40 2.21 -3.95
C SER A 60 -4.43 3.20 -3.32
N ALA A 61 -4.22 4.37 -3.93
CA ALA A 61 -3.32 5.40 -3.42
C ALA A 61 -3.79 5.94 -2.06
N ILE A 62 -5.08 6.22 -1.91
CA ILE A 62 -5.67 6.65 -0.63
C ILE A 62 -5.48 5.56 0.44
N GLY A 63 -5.79 4.30 0.10
CA GLY A 63 -5.60 3.18 1.02
C GLY A 63 -4.14 3.02 1.45
N ALA A 64 -3.19 3.18 0.53
CA ALA A 64 -1.76 3.11 0.83
C ALA A 64 -1.34 4.24 1.78
N ILE A 65 -1.80 5.48 1.55
CA ILE A 65 -1.51 6.62 2.42
C ILE A 65 -2.07 6.40 3.83
N ILE A 66 -3.32 5.93 3.94
CA ILE A 66 -3.94 5.63 5.23
C ILE A 66 -3.10 4.60 5.99
N TRP A 67 -2.66 3.53 5.33
CA TRP A 67 -1.79 2.54 5.97
C TRP A 67 -0.44 3.08 6.38
N ILE A 68 0.19 3.92 5.56
CA ILE A 68 1.45 4.57 5.91
C ILE A 68 1.27 5.40 7.18
N ILE A 69 0.18 6.16 7.29
CA ILE A 69 -0.13 6.96 8.48
C ILE A 69 -0.35 6.04 9.69
N VAL A 70 -1.18 5.01 9.57
CA VAL A 70 -1.48 4.06 10.64
C VAL A 70 -0.20 3.37 11.14
N LEU A 71 0.65 2.86 10.23
CA LEU A 71 1.91 2.23 10.58
C LEU A 71 2.89 3.23 11.20
N SER A 72 2.97 4.45 10.68
CA SER A 72 3.86 5.49 11.23
C SER A 72 3.44 5.89 12.64
N VAL A 73 2.14 6.06 12.88
CA VAL A 73 1.58 6.34 14.21
C VAL A 73 1.83 5.18 15.16
N TRP A 74 1.61 3.94 14.72
CA TRP A 74 1.89 2.75 15.53
C TRP A 74 3.36 2.64 15.91
N VAL A 75 4.28 2.82 14.94
CA VAL A 75 5.72 2.80 15.19
C VAL A 75 6.13 3.92 16.13
N ALA A 76 5.64 5.15 15.93
CA ALA A 76 5.94 6.26 16.82
C ALA A 76 5.42 6.02 18.24
N ALA A 77 4.17 5.57 18.38
CA ALA A 77 3.58 5.24 19.68
C ALA A 77 4.35 4.13 20.39
N PHE A 78 4.73 3.07 19.67
CA PHE A 78 5.54 1.97 20.18
C PHE A 78 6.92 2.47 20.62
N GLN A 79 7.65 3.20 19.77
CA GLN A 79 8.99 3.68 20.11
C GLN A 79 8.99 4.65 21.31
N LEU A 80 7.98 5.53 21.43
CA LEU A 80 7.87 6.49 22.53
C LEU A 80 7.44 5.83 23.84
N ASN A 81 6.55 4.83 23.79
CA ASN A 81 5.97 4.23 25.00
C ASN A 81 6.55 2.85 25.33
N ARG A 82 7.47 2.28 24.52
CA ARG A 82 8.05 0.94 24.70
C ARG A 82 8.56 0.74 26.13
N VAL A 83 9.32 1.71 26.64
CA VAL A 83 9.91 1.67 27.99
C VAL A 83 8.81 1.75 29.06
N ALA A 84 7.78 2.56 28.84
CA ALA A 84 6.66 2.69 29.75
C ALA A 84 5.76 1.44 29.79
N TRP A 85 5.75 0.64 28.72
CA TRP A 85 4.97 -0.60 28.62
C TRP A 85 5.63 -1.80 29.31
N GLY A 86 6.89 -1.68 29.76
CA GLY A 86 7.60 -2.70 30.53
C GLY A 86 7.61 -4.07 29.83
N SER A 87 7.15 -5.11 30.54
CA SER A 87 7.16 -6.50 30.05
C SER A 87 6.36 -6.72 28.75
N VAL A 88 5.31 -5.91 28.53
CA VAL A 88 4.52 -5.97 27.29
C VAL A 88 5.31 -5.37 26.12
N GLY A 89 6.03 -4.27 26.37
CA GLY A 89 6.92 -3.65 25.39
C GLY A 89 8.06 -4.59 24.97
N ASP A 90 8.63 -5.33 25.93
CA ASP A 90 9.70 -6.30 25.66
C ASP A 90 9.19 -7.54 24.91
N SER A 91 7.99 -8.04 25.24
CA SER A 91 7.39 -9.19 24.56
C SER A 91 6.98 -8.88 23.11
N LEU A 92 6.61 -7.64 22.81
CA LEU A 92 6.29 -7.15 21.46
C LEU A 92 7.55 -6.76 20.67
N SER A 93 8.69 -6.59 21.34
CA SER A 93 9.94 -6.17 20.71
C SER A 93 10.67 -7.36 20.09
N PHE A 94 10.66 -7.46 18.76
CA PHE A 94 11.46 -8.46 18.07
C PHE A 94 12.97 -8.19 18.15
N ILE A 95 13.36 -6.90 18.18
CA ILE A 95 14.76 -6.46 18.32
C ILE A 95 14.85 -5.57 19.55
N LEU A 96 15.53 -6.08 20.58
CA LEU A 96 15.81 -5.34 21.81
C LEU A 96 17.15 -4.61 21.66
N PRO A 97 17.19 -3.27 21.80
CA PRO A 97 18.44 -2.55 21.78
C PRO A 97 19.23 -2.84 23.07
N LEU A 98 20.35 -3.57 22.94
CA LEU A 98 21.21 -3.99 24.07
C LEU A 98 21.83 -2.83 24.88
N GLY A 99 21.69 -1.57 24.42
CA GLY A 99 22.29 -0.38 25.03
C GLY A 99 21.30 0.69 25.52
N ARG A 100 19.99 0.44 25.47
CA ARG A 100 18.98 1.36 26.03
C ARG A 100 17.93 0.55 26.80
N ALA A 101 17.79 0.87 28.08
CA ALA A 101 16.66 0.43 28.91
C ALA A 101 15.36 0.98 28.29
#